data_AF-A0A2A4WB89-F1
#
_entry.id   AF-A0A2A4WB89-F1
#
_cell.length_a   1.000
_cell.length_b   1.000
_cell.length_c   1.000
_cell.angle_alpha   90.00
_cell.angle_beta   90.00
_cell.angle_gamma   90.00
#
_symmetry.space_group_name_H-M   'P 1'
#
loop_
_entity.id
_entity.type
_entity.pdbx_description
1 polymer ?
#
loop_
_entity_poly.entity_id
_entity_poly.type
_entity_poly.pdbx_seq_one_letter_code
_entity_poly.pdbx_strand_id
1 'polypeptide(L)'
;MKKIACLFVCLFAGVANATMIDFDTLPGGGALAANSILTNQYSSFGVIFSATENSSTVSSAVINTFTPISGNYWANTTSGSFGPRHDELSIMFDNAAENISWLTQSYGNSLITFNAYDNASNLLESITATGDWVSTSFASSGIYRIDALQPSDAWGWGLENLSFDSSVSVPEPASIALLGLGLAGIGFSRRKKSA
;
A
#
# COMPACT_ATOMS: atom_id res chain seq x y z
N MET A 1 32.14 34.89 -31.32
CA MET A 1 31.64 33.50 -31.26
C MET A 1 30.96 33.29 -29.91
N LYS A 2 29.61 33.30 -29.88
CA LYS A 2 28.79 33.32 -28.67
C LYS A 2 28.53 31.88 -28.21
N LYS A 3 29.22 31.43 -27.16
CA LYS A 3 28.97 30.11 -26.54
C LYS A 3 27.85 30.27 -25.50
N ILE A 4 26.62 29.95 -25.88
CA ILE A 4 25.51 29.78 -24.94
C ILE A 4 25.67 28.38 -24.35
N ALA A 5 26.16 28.31 -23.12
CA ALA A 5 26.19 27.06 -22.36
C ALA A 5 24.76 26.75 -21.91
N CYS A 6 24.17 25.74 -22.55
CA CYS A 6 22.86 25.19 -22.23
C CYS A 6 22.99 24.39 -20.93
N LEU A 7 22.69 25.00 -19.78
CA LEU A 7 22.69 24.32 -18.50
C LEU A 7 21.34 23.61 -18.32
N PHE A 8 21.27 22.36 -18.78
CA PHE A 8 20.17 21.45 -18.48
C PHE A 8 20.22 21.09 -16.98
N VAL A 9 19.42 21.76 -16.17
CA VAL A 9 19.14 21.33 -14.80
C VAL A 9 17.94 20.40 -14.86
N CYS A 10 18.19 19.09 -14.94
CA CYS A 10 17.16 18.08 -14.70
C CYS A 10 16.86 18.08 -13.19
N LEU A 11 15.81 18.81 -12.80
CA LEU A 11 15.26 18.76 -11.44
C LEU A 11 14.69 17.38 -11.18
N PHE A 12 15.35 16.58 -10.34
CA PHE A 12 14.75 15.42 -9.71
C PHE A 12 13.81 15.94 -8.61
N ALA A 13 12.54 16.15 -8.97
CA ALA A 13 11.47 16.22 -7.98
C ALA A 13 11.24 14.79 -7.48
N GLY A 14 11.39 14.57 -6.17
CA GLY A 14 10.97 13.33 -5.54
C GLY A 14 9.45 13.21 -5.70
N VAL A 15 9.01 12.34 -6.59
CA VAL A 15 7.60 11.97 -6.68
C VAL A 15 7.28 11.12 -5.46
N ALA A 16 6.36 11.59 -4.61
CA ALA A 16 5.66 10.68 -3.70
C ALA A 16 4.90 9.71 -4.60
N ASN A 17 5.37 8.47 -4.66
CA ASN A 17 4.69 7.41 -5.40
C ASN A 17 3.97 6.55 -4.37
N ALA A 18 2.68 6.32 -4.62
CA ALA A 18 1.93 5.30 -3.92
C ALA A 18 2.63 3.95 -4.08
N THR A 19 2.78 3.24 -2.98
CA THR A 19 3.21 1.85 -2.99
C THR A 19 2.03 0.98 -3.36
N MET A 20 2.22 0.04 -4.29
CA MET A 20 1.19 -0.89 -4.74
C MET A 20 1.64 -2.33 -4.50
N ILE A 21 0.76 -3.11 -3.85
CA ILE A 21 0.88 -4.56 -3.69
C ILE A 21 -0.25 -5.18 -4.52
N ASP A 22 0.12 -5.73 -5.67
CA ASP A 22 -0.79 -6.40 -6.62
C ASP A 22 -1.05 -7.87 -6.26
N PHE A 23 -0.25 -8.45 -5.35
CA PHE A 23 -0.22 -9.88 -5.01
C PHE A 23 0.18 -10.83 -6.15
N ASP A 24 0.54 -10.31 -7.32
CA ASP A 24 1.09 -11.06 -8.45
C ASP A 24 2.62 -11.01 -8.49
N THR A 25 3.19 -9.94 -7.95
CA THR A 25 4.61 -9.65 -8.03
C THR A 25 5.20 -9.41 -6.65
N LEU A 26 6.27 -10.13 -6.33
CA LEU A 26 7.10 -9.90 -5.15
C LEU A 26 7.95 -8.64 -5.31
N PRO A 27 8.36 -7.99 -4.21
CA PRO A 27 9.39 -6.96 -4.27
C PRO A 27 10.65 -7.50 -4.97
N GLY A 28 11.17 -6.75 -5.93
CA GLY A 28 12.27 -7.20 -6.81
C GLY A 28 11.81 -7.85 -8.12
N GLY A 29 10.51 -7.98 -8.37
CA GLY A 29 9.94 -8.30 -9.68
C GLY A 29 9.72 -9.79 -9.97
N GLY A 30 9.94 -10.67 -8.99
CA GLY A 30 9.63 -12.10 -9.13
C GLY A 30 8.12 -12.35 -9.03
N ALA A 31 7.59 -13.33 -9.77
CA ALA A 31 6.18 -13.70 -9.66
C ALA A 31 5.88 -14.32 -8.27
N LEU A 32 4.74 -13.94 -7.68
CA LEU A 32 4.18 -14.61 -6.52
C LEU A 32 3.32 -15.79 -7.01
N ALA A 33 3.59 -17.00 -6.52
CA ALA A 33 2.81 -18.17 -6.91
C ALA A 33 1.49 -18.23 -6.13
N ALA A 34 0.43 -18.71 -6.77
CA ALA A 34 -0.82 -19.02 -6.11
C ALA A 34 -0.62 -20.01 -4.94
N ASN A 35 -1.41 -19.85 -3.89
CA ASN A 35 -1.32 -20.56 -2.60
C ASN A 35 -0.03 -20.29 -1.81
N SER A 36 0.78 -19.29 -2.19
CA SER A 36 1.88 -18.85 -1.35
C SER A 36 1.34 -18.24 -0.06
N ILE A 37 1.86 -18.72 1.08
CA ILE A 37 1.53 -18.13 2.38
C ILE A 37 2.12 -16.73 2.46
N LEU A 38 1.28 -15.76 2.80
CA LEU A 38 1.67 -14.36 2.91
C LEU A 38 1.98 -14.02 4.37
N THR A 39 3.20 -13.54 4.60
CA THR A 39 3.70 -13.09 5.90
C THR A 39 4.52 -11.82 5.69
N ASN A 40 5.83 -11.94 5.44
CA ASN A 40 6.77 -10.83 5.38
C ASN A 40 7.35 -10.57 3.98
N GLN A 41 6.77 -11.15 2.93
CA GLN A 41 7.28 -11.02 1.56
C GLN A 41 7.34 -9.56 1.07
N TYR A 42 6.48 -8.69 1.62
CA TYR A 42 6.42 -7.27 1.30
C TYR A 42 7.06 -6.37 2.38
N SER A 43 7.90 -6.92 3.26
CA SER A 43 8.55 -6.14 4.32
C SER A 43 9.48 -5.06 3.79
N SER A 44 10.01 -5.19 2.55
CA SER A 44 10.77 -4.11 1.91
C SER A 44 9.94 -2.88 1.57
N PHE A 45 8.61 -3.03 1.52
CA PHE A 45 7.64 -1.94 1.42
C PHE A 45 7.10 -1.52 2.80
N GLY A 46 7.62 -2.12 3.88
CA GLY A 46 7.16 -1.89 5.23
C GLY A 46 5.80 -2.51 5.53
N VAL A 47 5.44 -3.63 4.88
CA VAL A 47 4.15 -4.31 5.09
C VAL A 47 4.36 -5.75 5.52
N ILE A 48 3.65 -6.16 6.57
CA ILE A 48 3.56 -7.54 7.06
C ILE A 48 2.09 -7.95 7.12
N PHE A 49 1.83 -9.21 6.77
CA PHE A 49 0.52 -9.83 6.75
C PHE A 49 0.41 -10.92 7.81
N SER A 50 -0.76 -11.06 8.42
CA SER A 50 -1.08 -12.16 9.32
C SER A 50 -2.56 -12.51 9.27
N ALA A 51 -2.91 -13.66 9.85
CA ALA A 51 -4.30 -14.08 10.02
C ALA A 51 -4.49 -14.70 11.41
N THR A 52 -5.71 -14.62 11.93
CA THR A 52 -6.11 -15.35 13.14
C THR A 52 -7.39 -16.15 12.92
N GLU A 53 -7.47 -17.29 13.59
CA GLU A 53 -8.64 -18.16 13.64
C GLU A 53 -8.78 -18.65 15.08
N ASN A 54 -9.93 -18.43 15.71
CA ASN A 54 -10.18 -18.72 17.12
C ASN A 54 -9.08 -18.15 18.05
N SER A 55 -8.71 -16.88 17.81
CA SER A 55 -7.65 -16.16 18.53
C SER A 55 -6.24 -16.77 18.43
N SER A 56 -6.04 -17.73 17.52
CA SER A 56 -4.74 -18.34 17.25
C SER A 56 -4.19 -17.83 15.93
N THR A 57 -2.90 -17.49 15.89
CA THR A 57 -2.25 -17.10 14.63
C THR A 57 -2.22 -18.27 13.66
N VAL A 58 -2.64 -18.01 12.43
CA VAL A 58 -2.66 -18.96 11.32
C VAL A 58 -2.04 -18.34 10.07
N SER A 59 -1.73 -19.17 9.10
CA SER A 59 -1.22 -18.75 7.80
C SER A 59 -2.39 -18.43 6.88
N SER A 60 -2.38 -17.29 6.19
CA SER A 60 -3.27 -17.01 5.06
C SER A 60 -2.48 -16.99 3.76
N ALA A 61 -3.13 -17.36 2.66
CA ALA A 61 -2.49 -17.50 1.37
C ALA A 61 -3.00 -16.45 0.37
N VAL A 62 -2.16 -16.14 -0.62
CA VAL A 62 -2.69 -15.57 -1.86
C VAL A 62 -3.33 -16.67 -2.68
N ILE A 63 -4.50 -16.42 -3.25
CA ILE A 63 -5.26 -17.37 -4.06
C ILE A 63 -5.38 -16.80 -5.47
N ASN A 64 -5.32 -17.67 -6.48
CA ASN A 64 -5.57 -17.26 -7.85
C ASN A 64 -7.08 -17.17 -8.11
N THR A 65 -7.49 -16.15 -8.82
CA THR A 65 -8.88 -15.97 -9.24
C THR A 65 -9.39 -17.09 -10.15
N PHE A 66 -10.69 -17.29 -10.07
CA PHE A 66 -11.51 -17.56 -11.25
C PHE A 66 -11.99 -16.21 -11.79
N THR A 67 -12.01 -16.02 -13.11
CA THR A 67 -12.48 -14.85 -13.88
C THR A 67 -13.57 -14.00 -13.19
N PRO A 68 -13.57 -12.65 -13.28
CA PRO A 68 -13.08 -11.85 -14.42
C PRO A 68 -11.74 -11.12 -14.26
N ILE A 69 -11.20 -10.97 -13.05
CA ILE A 69 -9.85 -10.42 -12.85
C ILE A 69 -8.85 -11.58 -12.96
N SER A 70 -7.75 -11.40 -13.67
CA SER A 70 -6.65 -12.38 -13.73
C SER A 70 -5.59 -12.01 -12.72
N GLY A 71 -5.26 -12.90 -11.80
CA GLY A 71 -4.20 -12.64 -10.83
C GLY A 71 -4.42 -13.36 -9.52
N ASN A 72 -3.44 -13.20 -8.63
CA ASN A 72 -3.54 -13.58 -7.25
C ASN A 72 -4.19 -12.45 -6.44
N TYR A 73 -4.88 -12.82 -5.37
CA TYR A 73 -5.39 -11.89 -4.37
C TYR A 73 -5.19 -12.51 -2.99
N TRP A 74 -5.07 -11.69 -1.95
CA TRP A 74 -4.92 -12.20 -0.59
C TRP A 74 -6.30 -12.50 0.01
N ALA A 75 -6.51 -13.75 0.43
CA ALA A 75 -7.83 -14.24 0.81
C ALA A 75 -7.85 -14.70 2.27
N ASN A 76 -9.05 -14.76 2.86
CA ASN A 76 -9.27 -15.25 4.22
C ASN A 76 -9.21 -16.77 4.34
N THR A 77 -8.34 -17.42 3.57
CA THR A 77 -8.21 -18.88 3.48
C THR A 77 -6.77 -19.29 3.23
N THR A 78 -6.45 -20.53 3.58
CA THR A 78 -5.14 -21.15 3.37
C THR A 78 -4.95 -21.75 1.99
N SER A 79 -6.04 -22.05 1.27
CA SER A 79 -5.98 -22.67 -0.06
C SER A 79 -7.32 -22.57 -0.80
N GLY A 80 -7.24 -22.43 -2.13
CA GLY A 80 -8.32 -22.63 -3.11
C GLY A 80 -9.72 -22.11 -2.75
N SER A 81 -10.74 -22.56 -3.50
CA SER A 81 -12.05 -21.93 -3.39
C SER A 81 -12.75 -22.10 -2.04
N PHE A 82 -12.48 -23.12 -1.19
CA PHE A 82 -13.26 -23.31 0.05
C PHE A 82 -12.51 -24.03 1.20
N GLY A 83 -11.24 -23.68 1.45
CA GLY A 83 -10.53 -24.11 2.67
C GLY A 83 -11.08 -23.48 3.97
N PRO A 84 -10.53 -23.86 5.15
CA PRO A 84 -10.83 -23.21 6.43
C PRO A 84 -10.67 -21.69 6.32
N ARG A 85 -11.54 -20.97 7.03
CA ARG A 85 -11.63 -19.52 6.92
C ARG A 85 -11.12 -18.84 8.18
N HIS A 86 -10.49 -17.68 8.00
CA HIS A 86 -9.87 -16.95 9.10
C HIS A 86 -10.76 -15.81 9.59
N ASP A 87 -11.05 -15.83 10.89
CA ASP A 87 -11.85 -14.80 11.58
C ASP A 87 -11.35 -13.38 11.28
N GLU A 88 -10.02 -13.22 11.19
CA GLU A 88 -9.38 -11.92 10.97
C GLU A 88 -8.16 -12.06 10.05
N LEU A 89 -8.05 -11.13 9.09
CA LEU A 89 -6.83 -10.84 8.36
C LEU A 89 -6.27 -9.49 8.81
N SER A 90 -4.98 -9.43 9.12
CA SER A 90 -4.33 -8.19 9.56
C SER A 90 -3.20 -7.76 8.62
N ILE A 91 -3.19 -6.48 8.27
CA ILE A 91 -2.12 -5.81 7.53
C ILE A 91 -1.45 -4.84 8.50
N MET A 92 -0.15 -4.97 8.69
CA MET A 92 0.66 -4.11 9.56
C MET A 92 1.64 -3.31 8.73
N PHE A 93 1.73 -2.01 9.01
CA PHE A 93 2.67 -1.09 8.38
C PHE A 93 3.79 -0.71 9.35
N ASP A 94 5.03 -0.68 8.86
CA ASP A 94 6.21 -0.27 9.66
C ASP A 94 6.19 1.23 9.99
N ASN A 95 5.51 2.03 9.16
CA ASN A 95 5.30 3.46 9.32
C ASN A 95 3.82 3.78 9.12
N ALA A 96 3.37 4.93 9.63
CA ALA A 96 2.03 5.41 9.36
C ALA A 96 1.76 5.44 7.84
N ALA A 97 0.64 4.88 7.45
CA ALA A 97 0.15 4.86 6.08
C ALA A 97 -1.06 5.79 5.92
N GLU A 98 -1.22 6.32 4.72
CA GLU A 98 -2.33 7.18 4.32
C GLU A 98 -2.75 6.91 2.87
N ASN A 99 -3.87 7.49 2.44
CA ASN A 99 -4.45 7.28 1.11
C ASN A 99 -4.62 5.78 0.75
N ILE A 100 -5.03 4.98 1.75
CA ILE A 100 -5.12 3.52 1.60
C ILE A 100 -6.35 3.14 0.79
N SER A 101 -6.16 2.32 -0.24
CA SER A 101 -7.24 1.75 -1.05
C SER A 101 -6.90 0.34 -1.55
N TRP A 102 -7.93 -0.43 -1.89
CA TRP A 102 -7.83 -1.78 -2.44
C TRP A 102 -9.11 -2.16 -3.20
N LEU A 103 -9.11 -3.32 -3.85
CA LEU A 103 -10.30 -3.98 -4.39
C LEU A 103 -10.74 -5.07 -3.43
N THR A 104 -12.01 -5.07 -3.03
CA THR A 104 -12.60 -6.11 -2.18
C THR A 104 -13.40 -7.09 -3.02
N GLN A 105 -13.12 -8.38 -2.85
CA GLN A 105 -13.91 -9.48 -3.36
C GLN A 105 -14.65 -10.17 -2.22
N SER A 106 -15.98 -10.27 -2.30
CA SER A 106 -16.80 -11.05 -1.36
C SER A 106 -17.52 -12.16 -2.12
N TYR A 107 -17.38 -13.42 -1.68
CA TYR A 107 -18.08 -14.55 -2.28
C TYR A 107 -19.53 -14.65 -1.76
N GLY A 108 -20.29 -13.57 -2.03
CA GLY A 108 -21.74 -13.38 -1.90
C GLY A 108 -22.13 -12.03 -1.24
N ASN A 109 -23.12 -11.98 -0.32
CA ASN A 109 -23.75 -10.75 0.19
C ASN A 109 -23.40 -10.32 1.64
N SER A 110 -22.54 -11.03 2.36
CA SER A 110 -22.17 -10.64 3.74
C SER A 110 -21.14 -9.50 3.73
N LEU A 111 -21.31 -8.56 4.66
CA LEU A 111 -20.41 -7.41 4.81
C LEU A 111 -19.14 -7.80 5.55
N ILE A 112 -17.99 -7.50 4.95
CA ILE A 112 -16.67 -7.59 5.60
C ILE A 112 -16.45 -6.27 6.34
N THR A 113 -15.99 -6.32 7.59
CA THR A 113 -15.67 -5.11 8.37
C THR A 113 -14.17 -4.88 8.34
N PHE A 114 -13.74 -3.68 7.96
CA PHE A 114 -12.35 -3.27 7.97
C PHE A 114 -12.16 -2.18 9.02
N ASN A 115 -11.29 -2.44 9.99
CA ASN A 115 -10.94 -1.52 11.06
C ASN A 115 -9.51 -1.01 10.85
N ALA A 116 -9.32 0.30 10.84
CA ALA A 116 -8.01 0.94 10.78
C ALA A 116 -7.60 1.43 12.18
N TYR A 117 -6.35 1.19 12.57
CA TYR A 117 -5.80 1.58 13.86
C TYR A 117 -4.50 2.37 13.73
N ASP A 118 -4.25 3.25 14.70
CA ASP A 118 -2.96 3.90 14.87
C ASP A 118 -1.94 2.98 15.58
N ASN A 119 -0.71 3.48 15.78
CA ASN A 119 0.36 2.74 16.45
C ASN A 119 0.06 2.41 17.92
N ALA A 120 -0.83 3.17 18.56
CA ALA A 120 -1.27 2.93 19.93
C ALA A 120 -2.49 1.99 20.00
N SER A 121 -2.89 1.39 18.88
CA SER A 121 -4.08 0.56 18.73
C SER A 121 -5.40 1.29 19.02
N ASN A 122 -5.45 2.61 18.87
CA ASN A 122 -6.72 3.33 18.85
C ASN A 122 -7.40 3.12 17.49
N LEU A 123 -8.70 2.85 17.49
CA LEU A 123 -9.50 2.75 16.27
C LEU A 123 -9.62 4.14 15.64
N LEU A 124 -9.13 4.29 14.41
CA LEU A 124 -9.21 5.50 13.62
C LEU A 124 -10.48 5.52 12.76
N GLU A 125 -10.80 4.39 12.12
CA GLU A 125 -11.92 4.27 11.18
C GLU A 125 -12.41 2.82 11.10
N SER A 126 -13.71 2.65 10.87
CA SER A 126 -14.34 1.34 10.63
C SER A 126 -15.26 1.48 9.43
N ILE A 127 -15.01 0.70 8.38
CA ILE A 127 -15.83 0.65 7.16
C ILE A 127 -16.30 -0.78 6.89
N THR A 128 -17.32 -0.92 6.06
CA THR A 128 -17.79 -2.23 5.59
C THR A 128 -17.83 -2.28 4.08
N ALA A 129 -17.46 -3.41 3.49
CA ALA A 129 -17.57 -3.62 2.04
C ALA A 129 -18.13 -5.01 1.71
N THR A 130 -18.78 -5.11 0.54
CA THR A 130 -19.25 -6.35 -0.07
C THR A 130 -19.40 -6.14 -1.58
N GLY A 131 -19.32 -7.21 -2.36
CA GLY A 131 -19.48 -7.18 -3.81
C GLY A 131 -18.33 -7.86 -4.55
N ASP A 132 -18.40 -7.76 -5.88
CA ASP A 132 -17.40 -8.30 -6.81
C ASP A 132 -16.41 -7.19 -7.18
N TRP A 133 -15.18 -7.28 -6.68
CA TRP A 133 -14.07 -6.35 -6.90
C TRP A 133 -14.42 -4.86 -6.71
N VAL A 134 -15.04 -4.55 -5.57
CA VAL A 134 -15.47 -3.17 -5.26
C VAL A 134 -14.31 -2.38 -4.68
N SER A 135 -14.09 -1.17 -5.21
CA SER A 135 -13.11 -0.24 -4.66
C SER A 135 -13.46 0.14 -3.22
N THR A 136 -12.51 -0.08 -2.32
CA THR A 136 -12.63 0.15 -0.88
C THR A 136 -11.44 0.99 -0.42
N SER A 137 -11.65 1.92 0.50
CA SER A 137 -10.62 2.85 0.96
C SER A 137 -10.92 3.42 2.33
N PHE A 138 -9.87 3.77 3.07
CA PHE A 138 -9.98 4.56 4.29
C PHE A 138 -9.82 6.06 3.99
N ALA A 139 -10.59 6.90 4.68
CA ALA A 139 -10.41 8.35 4.66
C ALA A 139 -9.41 8.83 5.72
N SER A 140 -9.16 8.01 6.74
CA SER A 140 -8.19 8.27 7.80
C SER A 140 -6.74 8.16 7.32
N SER A 141 -5.86 8.85 8.03
CA SER A 141 -4.41 8.80 7.85
C SER A 141 -3.73 8.40 9.17
N GLY A 142 -2.43 8.08 9.12
CA GLY A 142 -1.70 7.64 10.30
C GLY A 142 -1.98 6.19 10.69
N ILE A 143 -2.41 5.37 9.72
CA ILE A 143 -2.83 3.98 9.93
C ILE A 143 -1.58 3.10 10.05
N TYR A 144 -1.48 2.32 11.11
CA TYR A 144 -0.42 1.31 11.33
C TYR A 144 -0.93 -0.11 11.20
N ARG A 145 -2.24 -0.34 11.39
CA ARG A 145 -2.85 -1.66 11.28
C ARG A 145 -4.22 -1.59 10.64
N ILE A 146 -4.51 -2.54 9.77
CA ILE A 146 -5.85 -2.81 9.26
C ILE A 146 -6.23 -4.23 9.68
N ASP A 147 -7.35 -4.37 10.38
CA ASP A 147 -7.93 -5.68 10.69
C ASP A 147 -9.22 -5.84 9.87
N ALA A 148 -9.28 -6.90 9.08
CA ALA A 148 -10.41 -7.24 8.24
C ALA A 148 -11.12 -8.48 8.82
N LEU A 149 -12.32 -8.25 9.35
CA LEU A 149 -13.09 -9.20 10.12
C LEU A 149 -14.07 -9.95 9.22
N GLN A 150 -14.01 -11.28 9.30
CA GLN A 150 -14.93 -12.16 8.60
C GLN A 150 -16.32 -12.17 9.27
N PRO A 151 -17.41 -12.06 8.49
CA PRO A 151 -18.76 -12.06 9.07
C PRO A 151 -19.26 -13.43 9.54
N SER A 152 -18.74 -14.54 9.00
CA SER A 152 -19.07 -15.92 9.40
C SER A 152 -18.13 -16.94 8.76
N ASP A 153 -17.83 -18.06 9.42
CA ASP A 153 -16.89 -19.12 8.97
C ASP A 153 -17.20 -19.75 7.61
N ALA A 154 -18.45 -19.65 7.14
CA ALA A 154 -18.86 -20.15 5.83
C ALA A 154 -18.48 -19.22 4.67
N TRP A 155 -17.83 -18.08 4.96
CA TRP A 155 -17.63 -17.00 4.01
C TRP A 155 -16.22 -16.91 3.44
N GLY A 156 -16.10 -16.85 2.12
CA GLY A 156 -14.85 -16.50 1.45
C GLY A 156 -14.85 -15.03 1.06
N TRP A 157 -13.71 -14.37 1.23
CA TRP A 157 -13.47 -13.03 0.70
C TRP A 157 -11.97 -12.83 0.49
N GLY A 158 -11.60 -11.77 -0.21
CA GLY A 158 -10.21 -11.37 -0.34
C GLY A 158 -10.04 -9.94 -0.81
N LEU A 159 -8.78 -9.52 -0.86
CA LEU A 159 -8.37 -8.20 -1.30
C LEU A 159 -7.24 -8.25 -2.34
N GLU A 160 -7.26 -7.28 -3.23
CA GLU A 160 -6.28 -7.12 -4.30
C GLU A 160 -5.89 -5.65 -4.45
N ASN A 161 -4.73 -5.38 -5.05
CA ASN A 161 -4.27 -4.03 -5.40
C ASN A 161 -4.25 -3.07 -4.20
N LEU A 162 -3.65 -3.51 -3.09
CA LEU A 162 -3.45 -2.66 -1.92
C LEU A 162 -2.51 -1.52 -2.28
N SER A 163 -3.03 -0.30 -2.26
CA SER A 163 -2.30 0.93 -2.54
C SER A 163 -2.28 1.82 -1.31
N PHE A 164 -1.14 2.42 -1.01
CA PHE A 164 -0.98 3.34 0.12
C PHE A 164 0.23 4.27 -0.07
N ASP A 165 0.19 5.42 0.59
CA ASP A 165 1.33 6.30 0.77
C ASP A 165 1.93 6.08 2.16
N SER A 166 3.26 5.98 2.24
CA SER A 166 3.93 5.95 3.53
C SER A 166 4.15 7.39 4.01
N SER A 167 3.69 7.72 5.22
CA SER A 167 3.76 9.05 5.79
C SER A 167 5.18 9.43 6.28
N VAL A 168 6.22 8.69 5.89
CA VAL A 168 7.59 9.07 6.23
C VAL A 168 7.84 10.43 5.62
N SER A 169 8.19 11.42 6.45
CA SER A 169 8.58 12.73 5.96
C SER A 169 9.81 12.56 5.09
N VAL A 170 9.62 12.50 3.78
CA VAL A 170 10.74 12.59 2.84
C VAL A 170 11.28 14.01 3.03
N PRO A 171 12.53 14.19 3.50
CA PRO A 171 13.09 15.53 3.62
C PRO A 171 12.91 16.24 2.29
N GLU A 172 12.39 17.47 2.34
CA GLU A 172 12.12 18.25 1.13
C GLU A 172 13.27 18.10 0.15
N PRO A 173 12.99 17.85 -1.16
CA PRO A 173 14.05 17.54 -2.09
C PRO A 173 15.12 18.63 -2.01
N ALA A 174 16.39 18.23 -1.82
CA ALA A 174 17.52 19.16 -1.82
C ALA A 174 17.52 20.07 -3.07
N SER A 175 16.82 19.65 -4.13
CA SER A 175 16.42 20.43 -5.30
C SER A 175 15.80 21.80 -4.98
N ILE A 176 14.99 21.99 -3.93
CA ILE A 176 14.43 23.31 -3.55
C ILE A 176 15.53 24.21 -2.99
N ALA A 177 16.36 23.68 -2.10
CA ALA A 177 17.52 24.40 -1.57
C ALA A 177 18.52 24.74 -2.70
N LEU A 178 18.78 23.80 -3.60
CA LEU A 178 19.64 23.99 -4.77
C LEU A 178 19.04 24.98 -5.78
N LEU A 179 17.73 24.97 -6.00
CA LEU A 179 17.03 25.96 -6.82
C LEU A 179 17.17 27.35 -6.21
N GLY A 180 16.95 27.49 -4.90
CA GLY A 180 17.15 28.73 -4.16
C GLY A 180 18.59 29.26 -4.27
N LEU A 181 19.57 28.37 -4.08
CA LEU A 181 21.00 28.70 -4.24
C LEU A 181 21.35 29.06 -5.69
N GLY A 182 20.79 28.36 -6.67
CA GLY A 182 20.96 28.66 -8.09
C GLY A 182 20.42 30.04 -8.45
N LEU A 183 19.22 30.37 -7.98
CA LEU A 183 18.61 31.70 -8.18
C LEU A 183 19.42 32.80 -7.49
N ALA A 184 19.89 32.56 -6.25
CA ALA A 184 20.76 33.49 -5.54
C ALA A 184 22.07 33.72 -6.33
N GLY A 185 22.71 32.65 -6.81
CA GLY A 185 23.91 32.71 -7.64
C GLY A 185 23.71 33.52 -8.92
N ILE A 186 22.58 33.32 -9.63
CA ILE A 186 22.21 34.12 -10.81
C ILE A 186 22.01 35.59 -10.42
N GLY A 187 21.32 35.88 -9.32
CA GLY A 187 21.10 37.24 -8.82
C GLY A 187 22.40 37.98 -8.52
N PHE A 188 23.34 37.34 -7.83
CA PHE A 188 24.66 37.92 -7.54
C PHE A 188 25.54 38.06 -8.79
N SER A 189 25.41 37.16 -9.77
CA SER A 189 26.18 37.25 -11.03
C SER A 189 25.86 38.51 -11.84
N ARG A 190 24.61 39.00 -11.79
CA ARG A 190 24.17 40.21 -12.52
C ARG A 190 24.73 41.49 -11.91
N ARG A 191 24.97 41.54 -10.60
CA ARG A 191 25.49 42.75 -9.92
C ARG A 191 26.95 43.08 -10.27
N LYS A 192 27.75 42.09 -10.69
CA LYS A 192 29.17 42.29 -11.04
C LYS A 192 29.42 42.97 -12.39
N LYS A 193 28.39 43.24 -13.21
CA LYS A 193 28.53 43.93 -14.51
C LYS A 193 28.19 45.42 -14.49
N SER A 194 27.78 45.96 -13.34
CA SER A 194 27.47 47.39 -13.18
C SER A 194 28.52 48.16 -12.38
N ALA A 195 29.76 47.65 -12.31
CA ALA A 195 30.93 48.33 -11.75
C ALA A 195 32.03 48.37 -12.81
#